data_AF-A0A1A9CD81-F1
#
_entry.id   AF-A0A1A9CD81-F1
#
_cell.length_a   1.000
_cell.length_b   1.000
_cell.length_c   1.000
_cell.angle_alpha   90.00
_cell.angle_beta   90.00
_cell.angle_gamma   90.00
#
_symmetry.space_group_name_H-M   'P 1'
#
loop_
_entity.id
_entity.type
_entity.pdbx_description
1 polymer ?
#
loop_
_entity_poly.entity_id
_entity_poly.type
_entity_poly.pdbx_seq_one_letter_code
_entity_poly.pdbx_strand_id
1 'polypeptide(L)'
;MNQCTAFVLLSPPPHLVALLEDPEPGYVLCELGEGHDADHATLLWDLDGDSGGVWARWGEQRARLVPFAWCGDVDAEGNACELFAEHSAGHSWDVIDPTSAVLWELAERGHPHLFPEGDRPEP
;
A
#
# COMPACT_ATOMS: atom_id res chain seq x y z
N MET A 1 7.69 -18.30 2.36
CA MET A 1 8.05 -16.88 2.33
C MET A 1 8.72 -16.59 1.01
N ASN A 2 7.94 -16.20 0.01
CA ASN A 2 8.49 -15.57 -1.17
C ASN A 2 8.22 -14.08 -0.98
N GLN A 3 9.26 -13.36 -0.61
CA GLN A 3 9.23 -11.91 -0.51
C GLN A 3 8.74 -11.34 -1.85
N CYS A 4 7.67 -10.58 -1.83
CA CYS A 4 7.19 -9.83 -2.98
C CYS A 4 8.05 -8.57 -3.14
N THR A 5 9.34 -8.76 -3.43
CA THR A 5 10.30 -7.64 -3.50
C THR A 5 10.90 -7.57 -4.89
N ALA A 6 10.12 -7.04 -5.83
CA ALA A 6 10.65 -6.51 -7.08
C ALA A 6 10.68 -4.99 -6.96
N PHE A 7 11.85 -4.41 -6.70
CA PHE A 7 12.01 -2.96 -6.66
C PHE A 7 12.41 -2.45 -8.04
N VAL A 8 11.66 -1.48 -8.56
CA VAL A 8 12.05 -0.68 -9.72
C VAL A 8 11.57 0.74 -9.50
N LEU A 9 12.39 1.71 -9.88
CA LEU A 9 12.01 3.12 -9.89
C LEU A 9 11.42 3.43 -11.27
N LEU A 10 10.16 3.85 -11.31
CA LEU A 10 9.47 4.21 -12.55
C LEU A 10 9.30 5.72 -12.62
N SER A 11 9.78 6.33 -13.70
CA SER A 11 9.47 7.73 -14.00
C SER A 11 8.06 7.84 -14.62
N PRO A 12 7.29 8.89 -14.30
CA PRO A 12 5.97 9.07 -14.89
C PRO A 12 6.07 9.22 -16.42
N PRO A 13 5.28 8.45 -17.19
CA PRO A 13 5.17 8.61 -18.63
C PRO A 13 4.80 10.06 -19.02
N PRO A 14 5.35 10.63 -20.11
CA PRO A 14 5.13 12.03 -20.47
C PRO A 14 3.66 12.46 -20.61
N HIS A 15 2.78 11.54 -21.01
CA HIS A 15 1.35 11.82 -21.17
C HIS A 15 0.57 11.88 -19.85
N LEU A 16 1.16 11.39 -18.74
CA LEU A 16 0.55 11.47 -17.41
C LEU A 16 0.96 12.73 -16.66
N VAL A 17 2.15 13.30 -16.93
CA VAL A 17 2.72 14.44 -16.19
C VAL A 17 1.75 15.62 -16.02
N ALA A 18 0.90 15.91 -17.00
CA ALA A 18 -0.06 17.02 -16.92
C ALA A 18 -1.27 16.75 -16.00
N LEU A 19 -1.45 15.51 -15.55
CA LEU A 19 -2.58 15.05 -14.73
C LEU A 19 -2.17 14.76 -13.28
N LEU A 20 -0.87 14.71 -12.99
CA LEU A 20 -0.34 14.34 -11.67
C LEU A 20 -0.18 15.57 -10.80
N GLU A 21 -0.45 15.41 -9.50
CA GLU A 21 -0.15 16.46 -8.52
C GLU A 21 1.36 16.61 -8.31
N ASP A 22 2.08 15.49 -8.18
CA ASP A 22 3.55 15.45 -8.02
C ASP A 22 4.19 14.35 -8.90
N PRO A 23 4.70 14.70 -10.10
CA PRO A 23 5.20 13.74 -11.08
C PRO A 23 6.64 13.28 -10.79
N GLU A 24 6.92 12.82 -9.57
CA GLU A 24 8.23 12.28 -9.18
C GLU A 24 8.33 10.76 -9.42
N PRO A 25 9.52 10.19 -9.64
CA PRO A 25 9.65 8.74 -9.81
C PRO A 25 9.18 7.94 -8.58
N GLY A 26 8.36 6.92 -8.80
CA GLY A 26 7.79 6.07 -7.75
C GLY A 26 8.46 4.70 -7.65
N TYR A 27 8.51 4.14 -6.44
CA TYR A 27 9.00 2.80 -6.18
C TYR A 27 7.87 1.77 -6.33
N VAL A 28 8.19 0.60 -6.88
CA VAL A 28 7.24 -0.52 -6.93
C VAL A 28 7.45 -1.46 -5.74
N LEU A 29 6.50 -1.50 -4.82
CA LEU A 29 6.42 -2.43 -3.68
C LEU A 29 4.95 -2.80 -3.45
N CYS A 30 4.63 -4.08 -3.22
CA CYS A 30 3.22 -4.46 -3.06
C CYS A 30 2.61 -3.88 -1.78
N GLU A 31 1.51 -3.13 -1.92
CA GLU A 31 0.76 -2.50 -0.82
C GLU A 31 -0.41 -3.35 -0.33
N LEU A 32 -0.69 -4.49 -0.96
CA LEU A 32 -1.81 -5.38 -0.60
C LEU A 32 -1.48 -6.35 0.56
N GLY A 33 -0.32 -6.20 1.20
CA GLY A 33 0.16 -7.09 2.25
C GLY A 33 0.64 -8.47 1.74
N GLU A 34 0.96 -9.37 2.68
CA GLU A 34 1.34 -10.75 2.37
C GLU A 34 0.11 -11.67 2.27
N GLY A 35 0.24 -12.81 1.58
CA GLY A 35 -0.77 -13.88 1.62
C GLY A 35 -2.00 -13.68 0.72
N HIS A 36 -1.97 -12.72 -0.21
CA HIS A 36 -3.01 -12.55 -1.22
C HIS A 36 -2.67 -13.31 -2.52
N ASP A 37 -3.69 -13.84 -3.20
CA ASP A 37 -3.54 -14.53 -4.50
C ASP A 37 -3.77 -13.61 -5.71
N ALA A 38 -4.10 -12.34 -5.49
CA ALA A 38 -4.38 -11.38 -6.54
C ALA A 38 -3.11 -10.76 -7.16
N ASP A 39 -3.28 -10.10 -8.33
CA ASP A 39 -2.24 -9.23 -8.90
C ASP A 39 -1.79 -8.22 -7.82
N HIS A 40 -0.49 -8.14 -7.61
CA HIS A 40 0.14 -7.13 -6.77
C HIS A 40 -0.17 -5.72 -7.29
N ALA A 41 -0.14 -4.76 -6.37
CA ALA A 41 -0.42 -3.37 -6.68
C ALA A 41 0.39 -2.42 -5.80
N THR A 42 0.75 -1.25 -6.35
CA THR A 42 1.25 -0.09 -5.61
C THR A 42 0.69 1.17 -6.23
N LEU A 43 0.36 2.15 -5.40
CA LEU A 43 0.17 3.52 -5.85
C LEU A 43 1.52 4.10 -6.29
N LEU A 44 1.57 4.74 -7.46
CA LEU A 44 2.76 5.49 -7.88
C LEU A 44 2.54 6.99 -7.85
N TRP A 45 1.38 7.45 -8.32
CA TRP A 45 1.09 8.87 -8.45
C TRP A 45 -0.38 9.16 -8.17
N ASP A 46 -0.64 10.24 -7.44
CA ASP A 46 -1.99 10.74 -7.18
C ASP A 46 -2.56 11.46 -8.43
N LEU A 47 -3.84 11.24 -8.70
CA LEU A 47 -4.66 11.96 -9.68
C LEU A 47 -5.56 12.93 -8.91
N ASP A 48 -5.15 14.21 -8.90
CA ASP A 48 -5.86 15.37 -8.36
C ASP A 48 -6.61 15.22 -7.01
N GLY A 49 -6.13 14.34 -6.12
CA GLY A 49 -6.60 14.12 -4.75
C GLY A 49 -7.92 13.36 -4.67
N ASP A 50 -8.94 13.80 -5.41
CA ASP A 50 -10.28 13.23 -5.38
C ASP A 50 -10.51 12.18 -6.49
N SER A 51 -9.75 12.22 -7.60
CA SER A 51 -10.00 11.31 -8.74
C SER A 51 -9.39 9.92 -8.56
N GLY A 52 -8.46 9.74 -7.63
CA GLY A 52 -7.79 8.47 -7.39
C GLY A 52 -6.28 8.54 -7.63
N GLY A 53 -5.73 7.48 -8.19
CA GLY A 53 -4.30 7.41 -8.46
C GLY A 53 -3.95 6.54 -9.66
N VAL A 54 -2.73 6.69 -10.15
CA VAL A 54 -2.12 5.77 -11.11
C VAL A 54 -1.38 4.69 -10.33
N TRP A 55 -1.84 3.46 -10.53
CA TRP A 55 -1.31 2.28 -9.87
C TRP A 55 -0.47 1.46 -10.83
N ALA A 56 0.65 0.92 -10.35
CA ALA A 56 1.29 -0.22 -11.00
C ALA A 56 0.62 -1.49 -10.52
N ARG A 57 0.17 -2.34 -11.45
CA ARG A 57 -0.35 -3.68 -11.17
C ARG A 57 0.46 -4.74 -11.89
N TRP A 58 0.85 -5.79 -11.18
CA TRP A 58 1.63 -6.87 -11.75
C TRP A 58 1.27 -8.24 -11.18
N GLY A 59 1.41 -9.25 -12.03
CA GLY A 59 1.34 -10.65 -11.67
C GLY A 59 2.48 -11.41 -12.34
N GLU A 60 2.38 -12.73 -12.44
CA GLU A 60 3.47 -13.56 -12.97
C GLU A 60 3.90 -13.22 -14.41
N GLN A 61 2.96 -12.77 -15.25
CA GLN A 61 3.17 -12.64 -16.70
C GLN A 61 3.07 -11.21 -17.23
N ARG A 62 2.54 -10.27 -16.45
CA ARG A 62 2.22 -8.92 -16.93
C ARG A 62 2.41 -7.87 -15.84
N ALA A 63 2.86 -6.69 -16.26
CA ALA A 63 2.85 -5.47 -15.46
C ALA A 63 2.17 -4.35 -16.27
N ARG A 64 1.40 -3.49 -15.62
CA ARG A 64 0.66 -2.39 -16.24
C ARG A 64 0.53 -1.19 -15.31
N LEU A 65 0.52 0.01 -15.87
CA LEU A 65 0.08 1.23 -15.20
C LEU A 65 -1.40 1.43 -15.48
N VAL A 66 -2.22 1.64 -14.45
CA VAL A 66 -3.68 1.75 -14.58
C VAL A 66 -4.19 2.82 -13.62
N PRO A 67 -5.02 3.77 -14.09
CA PRO A 67 -5.71 4.69 -13.19
C PRO A 67 -6.84 3.96 -12.47
N PHE A 68 -6.97 4.19 -11.16
CA PHE A 68 -8.11 3.73 -10.36
C PHE A 68 -8.57 4.83 -9.42
N ALA A 69 -9.88 4.88 -9.19
CA ALA A 69 -10.46 5.64 -8.09
C ALA A 69 -10.06 5.05 -6.73
N TRP A 70 -10.03 5.91 -5.71
CA TRP A 70 -9.89 5.50 -4.31
C TRP A 70 -11.02 4.57 -3.87
N CYS A 71 -10.73 3.69 -2.93
CA CYS A 71 -11.74 2.94 -2.21
C CYS A 71 -12.60 3.90 -1.37
N GLY A 72 -13.91 3.67 -1.37
CA GLY A 72 -14.88 4.53 -0.68
C GLY A 72 -15.12 4.16 0.77
N ASP A 73 -14.50 3.10 1.27
CA ASP A 73 -14.71 2.60 2.62
C ASP A 73 -13.90 3.38 3.65
N VAL A 74 -14.47 3.48 4.85
CA VAL A 74 -13.90 4.15 6.01
C VAL A 74 -13.96 3.24 7.22
N ASP A 75 -12.93 3.29 8.07
CA ASP A 75 -12.91 2.52 9.32
C ASP A 75 -13.81 3.14 10.41
N ALA A 76 -13.81 2.54 11.60
CA ALA A 76 -14.61 3.01 12.74
C ALA A 76 -14.15 4.37 13.30
N GLU A 77 -12.92 4.78 13.04
CA GLU A 77 -12.32 6.04 13.46
C GLU A 77 -12.49 7.14 12.40
N GLY A 78 -12.97 6.78 11.21
CA GLY A 78 -13.18 7.68 10.08
C GLY A 78 -11.97 7.81 9.16
N ASN A 79 -10.97 6.94 9.27
CA ASN A 79 -9.85 6.90 8.33
C ASN A 79 -10.31 6.25 7.02
N ALA A 80 -9.95 6.86 5.89
CA ALA A 80 -10.29 6.34 4.57
C ALA A 80 -9.33 5.24 4.14
N CYS A 81 -9.82 4.30 3.34
CA CYS A 81 -8.99 3.25 2.77
C CYS A 81 -8.10 3.84 1.67
N GLU A 82 -6.79 3.69 1.81
CA GLU A 82 -5.79 4.26 0.89
C GLU A 82 -5.55 3.38 -0.36
N LEU A 83 -6.31 2.28 -0.50
CA LEU A 83 -6.27 1.40 -1.67
C LEU A 83 -7.28 1.80 -2.75
N PHE A 84 -7.15 1.23 -3.95
CA PHE A 84 -8.08 1.42 -5.07
C PHE A 84 -9.40 0.65 -4.90
N ALA A 85 -10.53 1.18 -5.39
CA ALA A 85 -11.89 0.68 -5.15
C ALA A 85 -12.20 -0.81 -5.45
N GLU A 86 -11.35 -1.50 -6.20
CA GLU A 86 -11.51 -2.93 -6.53
C GLU A 86 -10.36 -3.78 -5.98
N HIS A 87 -9.75 -3.34 -4.86
CA HIS A 87 -8.73 -4.14 -4.19
C HIS A 87 -9.35 -5.44 -3.65
N SER A 88 -8.67 -6.55 -3.90
CA SER A 88 -9.14 -7.90 -3.52
C SER A 88 -8.56 -8.39 -2.20
N ALA A 89 -7.55 -7.70 -1.67
CA ALA A 89 -7.07 -7.88 -0.30
C ALA A 89 -7.99 -7.11 0.68
N GLY A 90 -7.70 -7.20 1.98
CA GLY A 90 -8.29 -6.32 2.98
C GLY A 90 -8.05 -4.83 2.68
N HIS A 91 -8.62 -3.97 3.50
CA HIS A 91 -8.41 -2.53 3.40
C HIS A 91 -6.99 -2.16 3.83
N SER A 92 -6.56 -0.92 3.56
CA SER A 92 -5.21 -0.46 3.92
C SER A 92 -4.89 -0.64 5.41
N TRP A 93 -5.88 -0.49 6.29
CA TRP A 93 -5.74 -0.71 7.74
C TRP A 93 -5.61 -2.18 8.15
N ASP A 94 -6.00 -3.13 7.29
CA ASP A 94 -5.81 -4.56 7.51
C ASP A 94 -4.41 -5.03 7.07
N VAL A 95 -3.62 -4.16 6.42
CA VAL A 95 -2.29 -4.50 5.90
C VAL A 95 -1.23 -4.25 6.97
N ILE A 96 -0.58 -5.32 7.42
CA ILE A 96 0.53 -5.24 8.37
C ILE A 96 1.84 -4.97 7.61
N ASP A 97 2.47 -3.82 7.87
CA ASP A 97 3.86 -3.61 7.44
C ASP A 97 4.80 -4.51 8.25
N PRO A 98 5.53 -5.45 7.60
CA PRO A 98 6.42 -6.36 8.31
C PRO A 98 7.57 -5.63 9.01
N THR A 99 7.98 -4.45 8.54
CA THR A 99 9.00 -3.65 9.21
C THR A 99 8.47 -3.11 10.53
N SER A 100 7.29 -2.49 10.50
CA SER A 100 6.59 -2.00 11.69
C SER A 100 6.30 -3.11 12.69
N ALA A 101 5.87 -4.30 12.23
CA ALA A 101 5.65 -5.46 13.09
C ALA A 101 6.93 -5.90 13.83
N VAL A 102 8.06 -6.00 13.12
CA VAL A 102 9.35 -6.34 13.74
C VAL A 102 9.83 -5.26 14.70
N LEU A 103 9.68 -3.98 14.34
CA LEU A 103 10.04 -2.86 15.22
C LEU A 103 9.21 -2.88 16.51
N TRP A 104 7.93 -3.21 16.41
CA TRP A 104 7.05 -3.38 17.55
C TRP A 104 7.52 -4.51 18.48
N GLU A 105 7.79 -5.70 17.94
CA GLU A 105 8.33 -6.82 18.73
C GLU A 105 9.66 -6.48 19.42
N LEU A 106 10.54 -5.75 18.73
CA LEU A 106 11.80 -5.28 19.31
C LEU A 106 11.58 -4.28 20.43
N ALA A 107 10.63 -3.35 20.27
CA ALA A 107 10.27 -2.36 21.27
C ALA A 107 9.65 -3.01 22.52
N GLU A 108 8.70 -3.93 22.35
CA GLU A 108 8.10 -4.71 23.44
C GLU A 108 9.16 -5.48 24.23
N ARG A 109 10.08 -6.16 23.53
CA ARG A 109 11.15 -6.94 24.17
C ARG A 109 12.15 -6.05 24.92
N GLY A 110 12.45 -4.87 24.40
CA GLY A 110 13.40 -3.93 25.03
C GLY A 110 12.80 -3.11 26.17
N HIS A 111 11.50 -2.81 26.10
CA HIS A 111 10.81 -1.90 27.00
C HIS A 111 9.41 -2.40 27.40
N PRO A 112 9.28 -3.57 28.03
CA PRO A 112 7.98 -4.20 28.30
C PRO A 112 7.05 -3.38 29.22
N HIS A 113 7.59 -2.40 29.95
CA HIS A 113 6.82 -1.50 30.81
C HIS A 113 6.11 -0.37 30.05
N LEU A 114 6.46 -0.14 28.78
CA LEU A 114 5.80 0.82 27.89
C LEU A 114 4.67 0.18 27.07
N PHE A 115 4.59 -1.16 27.07
CA PHE A 115 3.64 -1.94 26.28
C PHE A 115 2.95 -3.01 27.15
N PRO A 116 2.06 -2.61 28.08
CA PRO A 116 1.28 -3.57 28.86
C PRO A 116 0.31 -4.35 27.95
N GLU A 117 -0.03 -5.59 28.32
CA GLU A 117 -0.88 -6.48 27.52
C GLU A 117 -2.22 -5.80 27.15
N GLY A 118 -2.45 -5.56 25.84
CA GLY A 118 -3.68 -4.95 25.31
C GLY A 118 -3.50 -3.93 24.19
N ASP A 119 -2.30 -3.35 24.02
CA ASP A 119 -2.00 -2.33 22.98
C ASP A 119 -1.44 -2.93 21.68
N ARG A 120 -1.43 -4.26 21.54
CA ARG A 120 -0.93 -4.91 20.33
C ARG A 120 -1.91 -4.65 19.18
N PRO A 121 -1.46 -4.10 18.04
CA PRO A 121 -2.32 -4.04 16.86
C PRO A 121 -2.71 -5.48 16.46
N GLU A 122 -4.01 -5.74 16.43
CA GLU A 122 -4.53 -7.03 15.98
C GLU A 122 -4.36 -7.16 14.45
N PRO A 123 -4.10 -8.39 13.95
CA PRO A 123 -3.98 -8.66 12.53
C PRO A 123 -5.32 -8.62 11.78
#